data_AF-A0A1G0YAY7-F1
#
_entry.id   AF-A0A1G0YAY7-F1
#
_cell.length_a   1.000
_cell.length_b   1.000
_cell.length_c   1.000
_cell.angle_alpha   90.00
_cell.angle_beta   90.00
_cell.angle_gamma   90.00
#
_symmetry.space_group_name_H-M   'P 1'
#
loop_
_entity.id
_entity.type
_entity.pdbx_description
1 polymer ?
#
loop_
_entity_poly.entity_id
_entity_poly.type
_entity_poly.pdbx_seq_one_letter_code
_entity_poly.pdbx_strand_id
1 'polypeptide(L)' 'MHNDSSAGRDQNAMDQWVKNTRLFRQWEDIKQEILLHKWYESEKAGHDIGWERAAVDWMIRHGRNSKP' A
#
# COMPACT_ATOMS: atom_id res chain seq x y z
N MET A 1 10.46 13.76 38.95
CA MET A 1 9.45 13.39 37.92
C MET A 1 9.70 14.27 36.70
N HIS A 2 10.29 13.72 35.63
CA HIS A 2 10.26 14.34 34.30
C HIS A 2 9.93 13.23 33.31
N ASN A 3 8.70 13.27 32.80
CA ASN A 3 8.16 12.32 31.84
C ASN A 3 8.41 12.88 30.44
N ASP A 4 9.35 12.31 29.71
CA ASP A 4 9.72 12.73 28.37
C ASP A 4 8.64 12.29 27.37
N SER A 5 7.66 13.16 27.14
CA SER A 5 6.51 12.94 26.24
C SER A 5 6.71 13.59 24.86
N SER A 6 7.94 13.99 24.51
CA SER A 6 8.25 14.71 23.27
C SER A 6 8.26 13.80 22.05
N ALA A 7 8.83 12.59 22.19
CA ALA A 7 9.00 11.63 21.09
C ALA A 7 7.70 11.22 20.38
N GLY A 8 6.59 11.10 21.11
CA GLY A 8 5.29 10.70 20.53
C GLY A 8 4.64 11.79 19.65
N ARG A 9 5.02 13.06 19.83
CA ARG A 9 4.43 14.18 19.08
C ARG A 9 5.10 14.37 17.72
N ASP A 10 6.42 14.19 17.68
CA ASP A 10 7.22 14.33 16.46
C ASP A 10 6.99 13.16 15.49
N GLN A 11 6.78 11.95 16.03
CA GLN A 11 6.41 10.77 15.24
C GLN A 11 5.11 11.00 14.47
N ASN A 12 4.08 11.56 15.12
CA ASN A 12 2.80 11.86 14.49
C ASN A 12 2.95 12.94 13.39
N ALA A 13 3.77 13.97 13.61
CA ALA A 13 4.02 15.00 12.60
C ALA A 13 4.71 14.42 11.35
N MET A 14 5.69 13.52 11.53
CA MET A 14 6.37 12.85 10.43
C MET A 14 5.42 11.92 9.66
N ASP A 15 4.58 11.15 10.35
CA ASP A 15 3.57 10.28 9.71
C ASP A 15 2.58 11.10 8.87
N GLN A 16 2.14 12.25 9.38
CA GLN A 16 1.24 13.15 8.66
C GLN A 16 1.93 13.77 7.43
N TRP A 17 3.20 14.16 7.54
CA TRP A 17 3.96 14.67 6.40
C TRP A 17 4.12 13.62 5.30
N VAL A 18 4.49 12.39 5.65
CA VAL A 18 4.63 11.28 4.68
C VAL A 18 3.32 11.03 3.94
N LYS A 19 2.18 11.01 4.65
CA LYS A 19 0.84 10.82 4.06
C LYS A 19 0.47 11.87 3.02
N ASN A 20 0.98 13.10 3.18
CA ASN A 20 0.73 14.20 2.25
C ASN A 20 1.63 14.15 1.01
N THR A 21 2.66 13.30 0.98
CA THR A 21 3.52 13.16 -0.21
C THR A 21 2.74 12.53 -1.37
N ARG A 22 3.14 12.88 -2.60
CA ARG A 22 2.56 12.28 -3.81
C ARG A 22 2.86 10.79 -3.90
N LEU A 23 4.07 10.38 -3.49
CA LEU A 23 4.49 8.99 -3.49
C LEU A 23 3.59 8.12 -2.61
N PHE A 24 3.31 8.57 -1.38
CA PHE A 24 2.45 7.80 -0.47
C PHE A 24 1.03 7.65 -1.03
N ARG A 25 0.47 8.72 -1.59
CA ARG A 25 -0.87 8.67 -2.21
C ARG A 25 -0.91 7.72 -3.40
N GLN A 26 0.07 7.81 -4.30
CA GLN A 26 0.19 6.89 -5.44
C GLN A 26 0.37 5.44 -5.00
N TRP A 27 1.15 5.21 -3.94
CA TRP A 27 1.32 3.89 -3.37
C TRP A 27 0.02 3.34 -2.78
N GLU A 28 -0.76 4.17 -2.10
CA GLU A 28 -2.05 3.73 -1.56
C GLU A 28 -3.03 3.38 -2.69
N ASP A 29 -3.06 4.16 -3.78
CA ASP A 29 -3.87 3.84 -4.97
C ASP A 29 -3.46 2.47 -5.56
N ILE A 30 -2.17 2.26 -5.79
CA ILE A 30 -1.62 0.97 -6.28
C ILE A 30 -1.97 -0.18 -5.33
N LYS A 31 -1.88 0.06 -4.02
CA LYS A 31 -2.24 -0.93 -3.01
C LYS A 31 -3.72 -1.30 -3.07
N GLN A 32 -4.62 -0.33 -3.31
CA GLN A 32 -6.04 -0.63 -3.52
C GLN A 32 -6.26 -1.45 -4.80
N GLU A 33 -5.54 -1.14 -5.89
CA GLU A 33 -5.61 -1.92 -7.13
C GLU A 33 -5.15 -3.38 -6.94
N ILE A 34 -4.06 -3.59 -6.19
CA ILE A 34 -3.58 -4.94 -5.85
C ILE A 34 -4.59 -5.67 -4.96
N LEU A 35 -5.20 -5.01 -3.98
CA LEU A 35 -6.22 -5.61 -3.11
C LEU A 35 -7.45 -6.05 -3.91
N LEU A 36 -7.90 -5.22 -4.85
CA LEU A 36 -9.00 -5.54 -5.74
C LEU A 36 -8.66 -6.73 -6.64
N HIS A 37 -7.46 -6.73 -7.24
CA HIS A 37 -6.96 -7.84 -8.05
C HIS A 37 -6.88 -9.15 -7.26
N LYS A 38 -6.36 -9.09 -6.02
CA LYS A 38 -6.34 -10.23 -5.10
C LYS A 38 -7.74 -10.80 -4.88
N TRP A 39 -8.72 -9.93 -4.64
CA TRP A 39 -10.10 -10.37 -4.42
C TRP A 39 -10.65 -11.11 -5.64
N TYR A 40 -10.58 -10.52 -6.83
CA TYR A 40 -11.06 -11.14 -8.06
C TYR A 40 -10.41 -12.49 -8.36
N GLU A 41 -9.09 -12.60 -8.23
CA GLU A 41 -8.38 -13.85 -8.50
C GLU A 41 -8.62 -14.90 -7.40
N SER A 42 -8.87 -14.48 -6.16
CA SER A 42 -9.27 -15.41 -5.07
C SER A 42 -10.66 -15.99 -5.30
N GLU A 43 -11.63 -15.17 -5.71
CA GLU A 43 -12.97 -15.63 -6.10
C GLU A 43 -12.91 -16.65 -7.24
N LYS A 44 -12.07 -16.38 -8.25
CA LYS A 44 -11.87 -17.28 -9.38
C LYS A 44 -11.17 -18.59 -9.00
N ALA A 45 -10.22 -18.54 -8.06
CA ALA A 45 -9.49 -19.72 -7.58
C ALA A 45 -10.29 -20.57 -6.58
N GLY A 46 -11.36 -20.00 -5.99
CA GLY A 46 -12.12 -20.63 -4.91
C GLY A 46 -11.36 -20.66 -3.58
N HIS A 47 -10.25 -19.94 -3.45
CA HIS A 47 -9.48 -19.80 -2.22
C HIS A 47 -8.66 -18.50 -2.24
N ASP A 48 -8.22 -18.02 -1.07
CA ASP A 48 -7.32 -16.87 -1.02
C ASP A 48 -5.98 -17.21 -1.69
N ILE A 49 -5.60 -16.43 -2.70
CA ILE A 49 -4.32 -16.61 -3.41
C ILE A 49 -3.12 -15.99 -2.68
N GLY A 50 -3.36 -15.17 -1.66
CA GLY A 50 -2.34 -14.48 -0.87
C GLY A 50 -1.85 -13.16 -1.48
N TRP A 51 -1.29 -12.30 -0.62
CA TRP A 51 -0.83 -10.95 -0.99
C TRP A 51 0.32 -10.98 -1.99
N GLU A 52 1.38 -11.73 -1.72
CA GLU A 52 2.61 -11.75 -2.53
C GLU A 52 2.32 -12.19 -3.96
N ARG A 53 1.52 -13.25 -4.12
CA ARG A 53 1.10 -13.75 -5.43
C ARG A 53 0.28 -12.72 -6.19
N ALA A 54 -0.71 -12.10 -5.54
CA ALA A 54 -1.55 -11.08 -6.16
C ALA A 54 -0.74 -9.84 -6.57
N ALA A 55 0.18 -9.38 -5.71
CA ALA A 55 1.02 -8.22 -5.98
C ALA A 55 1.97 -8.45 -7.15
N VAL A 56 2.67 -9.58 -7.17
CA VAL A 56 3.59 -9.93 -8.28
C VAL A 56 2.83 -10.07 -9.59
N ASP A 57 1.72 -10.78 -9.58
CA ASP A 57 0.88 -10.97 -10.76
C ASP A 57 0.32 -9.64 -11.29
N TRP A 58 -0.16 -8.78 -10.38
CA TRP A 58 -0.63 -7.44 -10.75
C TRP A 58 0.49 -6.56 -11.34
N MET A 59 1.68 -6.56 -10.74
CA MET A 59 2.85 -5.82 -11.25
C MET A 59 3.28 -6.29 -12.64
N ILE A 60 3.24 -7.60 -12.92
CA ILE A 60 3.55 -8.14 -14.24
C ILE A 60 2.52 -7.67 -15.28
N ARG A 61 1.23 -7.67 -14.93
CA ARG A 61 0.13 -7.33 -15.83
C ARG A 61 -0.05 -5.82 -16.06
N HIS A 62 0.20 -4.99 -15.03
CA HIS A 62 -0.13 -3.57 -15.03
C HIS A 62 1.08 -2.65 -14.80
N GLY A 63 2.11 -3.12 -14.08
CA GLY A 63 3.29 -2.33 -13.70
C GLY A 63 4.18 -1.90 -14.87
N ARG A 64 4.01 -2.46 -16.07
CA ARG A 64 4.73 -2.03 -17.29
C ARG A 64 3.99 -0.97 -18.12
N ASN A 65 2.76 -0.59 -17.74
CA ASN A 65 1.91 0.33 -18.51
C ASN A 65 1.72 1.72 -17.88
N SER A 66 2.38 2.04 -16.76
CA SER A 66 2.57 3.44 -16.37
C SER A 66 3.51 4.09 -17.41
N LYS A 67 2.93 4.87 -18.34
CA LYS A 67 3.55 5.56 -19.50
C LYS A 67 4.97 6.13 -19.22
N PRO A 68 5.80 6.31 -20.27
CA PRO A 68 7.10 6.98 -20.16
C PRO A 68 7.01 8.36 -19.50
#